data_AF-A0A5R2NK55-F1
#
_entry.id   AF-A0A5R2NK55-F1
#
_cell.length_a   1.000
_cell.length_b   1.000
_cell.length_c   1.000
_cell.angle_alpha   90.00
_cell.angle_beta   90.00
_cell.angle_gamma   90.00
#
_symmetry.space_group_name_H-M   'P 1'
#
loop_
_entity.id
_entity.type
_entity.pdbx_description
1 polymer ?
#
loop_
_entity_poly.entity_id
_entity_poly.type
_entity_poly.pdbx_seq_one_letter_code
_entity_poly.pdbx_strand_id
1 'polypeptide(L)'
;MRRADRLFQIIQILRRSSRPITASQIAEELETSRRSVYRDIADLIGQRVPIQGEAGLGYVLDRDYDMPPLMLTPDELEAAVLGAQWVAGKGDAVLAGAARDLIAKITTVVPERLRPFISNPTVGAPLSRASLPDGLDIAKARASIRKGHKIRIRYRNEQGDESERVVWPTMIGYAETVRLLAAWCELRQDFRHFRTDRIGAAEFLDERIGCRPAELRSRWKRHMQAQGIQLP
;
A
#
# COMPACT_ATOMS: atom_id res chain seq x y z
N MET A 1 17.68 -16.06 -18.30
CA MET A 1 17.90 -15.32 -17.03
C MET A 1 19.37 -15.41 -16.61
N ARG A 2 19.99 -14.30 -16.18
CA ARG A 2 21.38 -14.32 -15.67
C ARG A 2 21.41 -15.01 -14.30
N ARG A 3 22.55 -15.62 -13.93
CA ARG A 3 22.65 -16.37 -12.66
C ARG A 3 22.40 -15.49 -11.44
N ALA A 4 22.91 -14.26 -11.43
CA ALA A 4 22.71 -13.31 -10.33
C ALA A 4 21.23 -13.01 -10.10
N ASP A 5 20.49 -12.74 -11.17
CA ASP A 5 19.04 -12.49 -11.11
C ASP A 5 18.30 -13.72 -10.54
N ARG A 6 18.70 -14.93 -10.94
CA ARG A 6 18.10 -16.17 -10.44
C ARG A 6 18.35 -16.39 -8.95
N LEU A 7 19.57 -16.16 -8.48
CA LEU A 7 19.91 -16.24 -7.05
C LEU A 7 19.08 -15.26 -6.22
N PHE A 8 18.92 -14.02 -6.71
CA PHE A 8 18.07 -13.02 -6.07
C PHE A 8 16.61 -13.45 -6.02
N GLN A 9 16.05 -13.95 -7.13
CA GLN A 9 14.66 -14.40 -7.18
C GLN A 9 14.40 -15.59 -6.24
N ILE A 10 15.35 -16.52 -6.10
CA ILE A 10 15.25 -17.60 -5.10
C ILE A 10 15.10 -17.04 -3.68
N ILE A 11 15.90 -16.03 -3.31
CA ILE A 11 15.77 -15.37 -2.00
C ILE A 11 14.38 -14.74 -1.84
N GLN A 12 13.85 -14.06 -2.87
CA GLN A 12 12.53 -13.44 -2.82
C GLN A 12 11.40 -14.48 -2.68
N ILE A 13 11.52 -15.63 -3.36
CA ILE A 13 10.56 -16.74 -3.22
C ILE A 13 10.54 -17.24 -1.78
N LEU A 14 11.72 -17.51 -1.20
CA LEU A 14 11.83 -17.99 0.18
C LEU A 14 11.36 -16.94 1.20
N ARG A 15 11.60 -15.65 0.93
CA ARG A 15 11.18 -14.54 1.82
C ARG A 15 9.66 -14.37 1.89
N ARG A 16 8.94 -14.61 0.79
CA ARG A 16 7.48 -14.43 0.73
C ARG A 16 6.70 -15.50 1.51
N SER A 17 7.33 -16.62 1.84
CA SER A 17 6.66 -17.75 2.51
C SER A 17 7.20 -17.96 3.92
N SER A 18 6.28 -18.17 4.86
CA SER A 18 6.60 -18.64 6.21
C SER A 18 6.67 -20.18 6.32
N ARG A 19 6.40 -20.88 5.21
CA ARG A 19 6.41 -22.35 5.09
C ARG A 19 7.53 -22.80 4.13
N PRO A 20 8.08 -24.02 4.30
CA PRO A 20 9.07 -24.57 3.38
C PRO A 20 8.56 -24.60 1.93
N ILE A 21 9.37 -24.13 0.99
CA ILE A 21 9.11 -24.17 -0.45
C ILE A 21 10.02 -25.20 -1.10
N THR A 22 9.45 -26.13 -1.85
CA THR A 22 10.21 -27.19 -2.51
C THR A 22 11.00 -26.68 -3.72
N ALA A 23 12.09 -27.37 -4.07
CA ALA A 23 12.84 -27.06 -5.29
C ALA A 23 11.98 -27.14 -6.56
N SER A 24 10.94 -27.98 -6.57
CA SER A 24 9.99 -28.08 -7.69
C SER A 24 9.18 -26.80 -7.85
N GLN A 25 8.66 -26.24 -6.75
CA GLN A 25 7.89 -24.98 -6.78
C GLN A 25 8.76 -23.80 -7.19
N ILE A 26 9.99 -23.72 -6.67
CA ILE A 26 10.96 -22.68 -7.06
C ILE A 26 11.32 -22.82 -8.55
N ALA A 27 11.50 -24.06 -9.03
CA ALA A 27 11.83 -24.32 -10.42
C ALA A 27 10.69 -23.94 -11.37
N GLU A 28 9.44 -24.23 -11.00
CA GLU A 28 8.24 -23.87 -11.74
C GLU A 28 8.09 -22.34 -11.84
N GLU A 29 8.22 -21.62 -10.72
CA GLU A 29 8.08 -20.16 -10.70
C GLU A 29 9.21 -19.44 -11.47
N LEU A 30 10.42 -20.00 -11.47
CA LEU A 30 11.57 -19.42 -12.16
C LEU A 30 11.78 -19.96 -13.58
N GLU A 31 10.86 -20.79 -14.07
CA GLU A 31 10.93 -21.46 -15.37
C GLU A 31 12.31 -22.12 -15.61
N THR A 32 12.80 -22.82 -14.59
CA THR A 32 14.14 -23.44 -14.59
C THR A 32 14.10 -24.90 -14.14
N SER A 33 15.25 -25.56 -14.14
CA SER A 33 15.33 -26.96 -13.70
C SER A 33 15.52 -27.04 -12.18
N ARG A 34 14.97 -28.10 -11.56
CA ARG A 34 15.26 -28.43 -10.14
C ARG A 34 16.76 -28.53 -9.86
N ARG A 35 17.53 -29.04 -10.83
CA ARG A 35 19.00 -29.13 -10.72
C ARG A 35 19.67 -27.76 -10.65
N SER A 36 19.15 -26.76 -11.34
CA SER A 36 19.61 -25.37 -11.24
C SER A 36 19.32 -24.82 -9.84
N VAL A 37 18.08 -24.99 -9.37
CA VAL A 37 17.65 -24.54 -8.04
C VAL A 37 18.51 -25.15 -6.94
N TYR A 38 18.74 -26.47 -6.97
CA TYR A 38 19.60 -27.13 -5.97
C TYR A 38 21.00 -26.54 -5.94
N ARG A 39 21.58 -26.26 -7.11
CA ARG A 39 22.92 -25.66 -7.22
C ARG A 39 22.93 -24.24 -6.66
N ASP A 40 21.97 -23.44 -7.06
CA ASP A 40 21.87 -22.03 -6.65
C ASP A 40 21.59 -21.92 -5.13
N ILE A 41 20.77 -22.80 -4.55
CA ILE A 41 20.58 -22.86 -3.10
C ILE A 41 21.86 -23.26 -2.38
N ALA A 42 22.60 -24.25 -2.89
CA ALA A 42 23.90 -24.62 -2.33
C ALA A 42 24.90 -23.45 -2.39
N ASP A 43 24.91 -22.68 -3.48
CA ASP A 43 25.74 -21.48 -3.60
C ASP A 43 25.33 -20.40 -2.60
N LEU A 44 24.03 -20.18 -2.40
CA LEU A 44 23.48 -19.22 -1.44
C LEU A 44 23.87 -19.61 0.00
N ILE A 45 23.73 -20.89 0.36
CA ILE A 45 24.18 -21.41 1.66
C ILE A 45 25.70 -21.23 1.82
N GLY A 46 26.48 -21.51 0.76
CA GLY A 46 27.92 -21.27 0.74
C GLY A 46 28.31 -19.80 0.94
N GLN A 47 27.43 -18.87 0.54
CA GLN A 47 27.57 -17.42 0.78
C GLN A 47 27.02 -16.96 2.15
N ARG A 48 26.72 -17.91 3.05
CA ARG A 48 26.18 -17.66 4.40
C ARG A 48 24.78 -17.04 4.41
N VAL A 49 23.99 -17.26 3.36
CA VAL A 49 22.54 -17.03 3.42
C VAL A 49 21.94 -18.13 4.29
N PRO A 50 21.21 -17.82 5.38
CA PRO A 50 20.68 -18.80 6.33
C PRO A 50 19.40 -19.43 5.77
N ILE A 51 19.58 -20.24 4.73
CA ILE A 51 18.54 -21.09 4.18
C ILE A 51 18.60 -22.40 4.95
N GLN A 52 17.50 -22.76 5.60
CA GLN A 52 17.32 -24.05 6.25
C GLN A 52 16.48 -24.96 5.35
N GLY A 53 16.74 -26.27 5.42
CA GLY A 53 15.96 -27.27 4.69
C GLY A 53 16.82 -28.18 3.82
N GLU A 54 16.17 -29.20 3.26
CA GLU A 54 16.83 -30.27 2.52
C GLU A 54 16.04 -30.66 1.28
N ALA A 55 16.71 -31.37 0.36
CA ALA A 55 16.09 -31.88 -0.84
C ALA A 55 14.89 -32.79 -0.49
N GLY A 56 13.74 -32.51 -1.11
CA GLY A 56 12.49 -33.24 -0.88
C GLY A 56 11.63 -32.69 0.26
N LEU A 57 12.21 -32.02 1.27
CA LEU A 57 11.49 -31.37 2.37
C LEU A 57 11.16 -29.89 2.08
N GLY A 58 11.98 -29.26 1.22
CA GLY A 58 11.86 -27.86 0.86
C GLY A 58 12.74 -26.95 1.73
N TYR A 59 12.72 -25.67 1.40
CA TYR A 59 13.65 -24.67 1.92
C TYR A 59 12.88 -23.51 2.56
N VAL A 60 13.44 -22.97 3.63
CA VAL A 60 12.93 -21.79 4.32
C VAL A 60 14.10 -20.85 4.60
N LEU A 61 13.88 -19.55 4.43
CA LEU A 61 14.84 -18.54 4.85
C LEU A 61 14.62 -18.24 6.33
N ASP A 62 15.70 -18.20 7.11
CA ASP A 62 15.61 -17.81 8.52
C ASP A 62 14.94 -16.43 8.67
N ARG A 63 14.01 -16.33 9.62
CA ARG A 63 13.19 -15.13 9.83
C ARG A 63 14.00 -13.96 10.38
N ASP A 64 15.09 -14.29 11.08
CA ASP A 64 15.99 -13.30 11.70
C ASP A 64 17.15 -12.92 10.77
N TYR A 65 17.12 -13.35 9.50
CA TYR A 65 18.13 -12.98 8.53
C TYR A 65 17.99 -11.54 8.06
N ASP A 66 18.84 -10.69 8.62
CA ASP A 66 18.96 -9.28 8.27
C ASP A 66 20.04 -9.06 7.21
N MET A 67 19.75 -9.44 5.96
CA MET A 67 20.46 -8.89 4.79
C MET A 67 19.93 -7.47 4.52
N PRO A 68 20.73 -6.47 4.04
CA PRO A 68 20.26 -5.09 3.90
C PRO A 68 18.91 -5.06 3.16
N PRO A 69 17.83 -4.61 3.82
CA PRO A 69 16.50 -5.17 3.55
C PRO A 69 15.83 -4.66 2.26
N LEU A 70 16.46 -3.75 1.52
CA LEU A 70 15.92 -3.09 0.33
C LEU A 70 16.97 -3.06 -0.79
N MET A 71 16.94 -4.10 -1.65
CA MET A 71 17.59 -4.06 -2.96
C MET A 71 16.69 -3.29 -3.92
N LEU A 72 16.65 -1.96 -3.79
CA LEU A 72 15.96 -1.09 -4.74
C LEU A 72 16.87 -0.85 -5.94
N THR A 73 16.31 -1.05 -7.12
CA THR A 73 16.86 -0.49 -8.35
C THR A 73 16.76 1.04 -8.34
N PRO A 74 17.55 1.75 -9.16
CA PRO A 74 17.40 3.20 -9.33
C PRO A 74 15.96 3.61 -9.66
N ASP A 75 15.30 2.90 -10.58
CA ASP A 75 13.93 3.21 -11.02
C ASP A 75 12.90 3.02 -9.89
N GLU A 76 13.02 1.95 -9.09
CA GLU A 76 12.15 1.74 -7.93
C GLU A 76 12.35 2.80 -6.85
N LEU A 77 13.59 3.28 -6.69
CA LEU A 77 13.92 4.34 -5.74
C LEU A 77 13.33 5.68 -6.19
N GLU A 78 13.45 6.02 -7.46
CA GLU A 78 12.83 7.21 -8.04
C GLU A 78 11.30 7.14 -7.96
N ALA A 79 10.70 5.97 -8.23
CA ALA A 79 9.26 5.77 -8.09
C ALA A 79 8.81 5.97 -6.63
N ALA A 80 9.57 5.44 -5.66
CA ALA A 80 9.29 5.62 -4.24
C ALA A 80 9.40 7.10 -3.81
N VAL A 81 10.44 7.80 -4.28
CA VAL A 81 10.64 9.23 -4.02
C VAL A 81 9.51 10.06 -4.61
N LEU A 82 9.16 9.83 -5.88
CA LEU A 82 8.07 10.51 -6.56
C LEU A 82 6.74 10.33 -5.83
N GLY A 83 6.41 9.07 -5.45
CA GLY A 83 5.20 8.75 -4.71
C GLY A 83 5.17 9.41 -3.33
N ALA A 84 6.27 9.37 -2.59
CA ALA A 84 6.36 10.03 -1.29
C ALA A 84 6.23 11.56 -1.39
N GLN A 85 6.86 12.19 -2.38
CA GLN A 85 6.70 13.63 -2.62
C GLN A 85 5.25 14.00 -2.93
N TRP A 86 4.57 13.18 -3.75
CA TRP A 86 3.15 13.38 -4.06
C TRP A 86 2.28 13.29 -2.80
N VAL A 87 2.52 12.29 -1.94
CA VAL A 87 1.82 12.13 -0.66
C VAL A 87 2.16 13.27 0.31
N ALA A 88 3.41 13.74 0.33
CA ALA A 88 3.82 14.88 1.15
C ALA A 88 3.11 16.18 0.75
N GLY A 89 2.81 16.36 -0.52
CA GLY A 89 2.06 17.51 -1.03
C GLY A 89 0.54 17.39 -0.89
N LYS A 90 -0.03 16.20 -1.14
CA LYS A 90 -1.50 16.01 -1.24
C LYS A 90 -2.16 15.25 -0.08
N GLY A 91 -1.38 14.55 0.74
CA GLY A 91 -1.88 13.80 1.89
C GLY A 91 -2.38 14.70 3.03
N ASP A 92 -3.06 14.09 3.99
CA ASP A 92 -3.27 14.74 5.29
C ASP A 92 -1.94 14.91 6.04
N ALA A 93 -1.89 15.79 7.05
CA ALA A 93 -0.65 16.12 7.76
C ALA A 93 0.09 14.88 8.30
N VAL A 94 -0.63 13.84 8.72
CA VAL A 94 -0.03 12.59 9.21
C VAL A 94 0.63 11.82 8.07
N LEU A 95 -0.02 11.71 6.91
CA LEU A 95 0.61 11.09 5.73
C LEU A 95 1.77 11.91 5.20
N ALA A 96 1.68 13.23 5.24
CA ALA A 96 2.77 14.09 4.78
C ALA A 96 4.02 13.94 5.66
N GLY A 97 3.86 13.83 6.99
CA GLY A 97 4.94 13.46 7.89
C GLY A 97 5.49 12.06 7.58
N ALA A 98 4.62 11.06 7.51
CA ALA A 98 5.02 9.67 7.25
C ALA A 98 5.76 9.49 5.91
N ALA A 99 5.42 10.28 4.89
CA ALA A 99 6.12 10.27 3.60
C ALA A 99 7.55 10.81 3.70
N ARG A 100 7.77 11.88 4.48
CA ARG A 100 9.13 12.40 4.74
C ARG A 100 9.95 11.39 5.55
N ASP A 101 9.34 10.79 6.57
CA ASP A 101 9.99 9.77 7.39
C ASP A 101 10.36 8.53 6.57
N LEU A 102 9.50 8.12 5.64
CA LEU A 102 9.77 7.01 4.72
C LEU A 102 11.03 7.28 3.90
N ILE A 103 11.16 8.48 3.32
CA ILE A 103 12.33 8.86 2.53
C ILE A 103 13.58 8.88 3.39
N ALA A 104 13.53 9.49 4.59
CA ALA A 104 14.65 9.48 5.51
C ALA A 104 15.12 8.07 5.85
N LYS A 105 14.19 7.14 6.14
CA LYS A 105 14.50 5.74 6.42
C LYS A 105 15.12 5.03 5.21
N ILE A 106 14.58 5.23 4.01
CA ILE A 106 15.17 4.67 2.79
C ILE A 106 16.61 5.18 2.60
N THR A 107 16.85 6.48 2.77
CA THR A 107 18.20 7.06 2.66
C THR A 107 19.19 6.43 3.63
N THR A 108 18.77 6.04 4.84
CA THR A 108 19.65 5.41 5.84
C THR A 108 20.09 3.99 5.47
N VAL A 109 19.28 3.26 4.69
CA VAL A 109 19.53 1.83 4.39
C VAL A 109 20.04 1.56 2.98
N VAL A 110 19.93 2.52 2.05
CA VAL A 110 20.44 2.33 0.68
C VAL A 110 21.96 2.53 0.58
N PRO A 111 22.65 1.79 -0.31
CA PRO A 111 24.06 2.02 -0.61
C PRO A 111 24.36 3.46 -1.06
N GLU A 112 25.56 3.96 -0.76
CA GLU A 112 25.94 5.35 -1.06
C GLU A 112 25.76 5.72 -2.54
N ARG A 113 26.08 4.79 -3.45
CA ARG A 113 25.91 4.97 -4.90
C ARG A 113 24.47 5.28 -5.33
N LEU A 114 23.46 4.92 -4.51
CA LEU A 114 22.05 5.13 -4.82
C LEU A 114 21.46 6.38 -4.15
N ARG A 115 22.17 7.01 -3.21
CA ARG A 115 21.71 8.25 -2.55
C ARG A 115 21.41 9.40 -3.54
N PRO A 116 22.14 9.57 -4.66
CA PRO A 116 21.83 10.63 -5.63
C PRO A 116 20.41 10.57 -6.19
N PHE A 117 19.85 9.37 -6.39
CA PHE A 117 18.47 9.18 -6.88
C PHE A 117 17.40 9.61 -5.86
N ILE A 118 17.79 9.84 -4.61
CA ILE A 118 16.90 10.37 -3.55
C ILE A 118 17.08 11.87 -3.41
N SER A 119 18.33 12.35 -3.39
CA SER A 119 18.63 13.77 -3.14
C SER A 119 18.34 14.65 -4.36
N ASN A 120 18.57 14.11 -5.56
CA ASN A 120 18.32 14.78 -6.85
C ASN A 120 17.60 13.79 -7.78
N PRO A 121 16.34 13.42 -7.48
CA PRO A 121 15.58 12.54 -8.35
C PRO A 121 15.37 13.21 -9.72
N THR A 122 15.36 12.42 -10.79
CA THR A 122 15.06 12.94 -12.14
C THR A 122 13.57 13.30 -12.33
N VAL A 123 12.73 12.92 -11.36
CA VAL A 123 11.28 13.12 -11.33
C VAL A 123 10.88 13.94 -10.11
N GLY A 124 9.81 14.74 -10.26
CA GLY A 124 9.28 15.57 -9.18
C GLY A 124 7.75 15.59 -9.18
N ALA A 125 7.15 15.56 -8.00
CA ALA A 125 5.71 15.79 -7.87
C ALA A 125 5.40 17.29 -7.94
N PRO A 126 4.28 17.71 -8.59
CA PRO A 126 3.86 19.10 -8.58
C PRO A 126 3.69 19.62 -7.14
N LEU A 127 4.18 20.84 -6.87
CA LEU A 127 3.86 21.53 -5.63
C LEU A 127 2.34 21.67 -5.54
N SER A 128 1.74 21.13 -4.47
CA SER A 128 0.28 21.13 -4.34
C SER A 128 -0.23 22.56 -4.32
N ARG A 129 -1.15 22.89 -5.25
CA ARG A 129 -2.04 24.04 -5.07
C ARG A 129 -2.85 23.83 -3.80
N ALA A 130 -3.16 24.92 -3.09
CA ALA A 130 -3.98 24.86 -1.89
C ALA A 130 -5.29 24.13 -2.21
N SER A 131 -5.48 22.94 -1.63
CA SER A 131 -6.76 22.25 -1.67
C SER A 131 -7.71 22.95 -0.70
N LEU A 132 -9.01 22.93 -1.00
CA LEU A 132 -10.00 23.45 -0.06
C LEU A 132 -9.84 22.72 1.28
N PRO A 133 -9.95 23.43 2.42
CA PRO A 133 -9.87 22.78 3.72
C PRO A 133 -10.98 21.74 3.82
N ASP A 134 -10.59 20.51 4.17
CA ASP A 134 -11.56 19.45 4.43
C ASP A 134 -12.35 19.77 5.71
N GLY A 135 -13.66 19.56 5.69
CA GLY A 135 -14.46 19.55 6.91
C GLY A 135 -14.54 18.17 7.58
N LEU A 136 -13.68 17.24 7.14
CA LEU A 136 -13.48 15.93 7.74
C LEU A 136 -12.02 15.77 8.16
N ASP A 137 -11.79 15.32 9.40
CA ASP A 137 -10.47 14.86 9.82
C ASP A 137 -10.11 13.55 9.09
N ILE A 138 -9.31 13.69 8.03
CA ILE A 138 -8.90 12.59 7.15
C ILE A 138 -8.12 11.52 7.92
N ALA A 139 -7.28 11.89 8.89
CA ALA A 139 -6.51 10.94 9.67
C ALA A 139 -7.43 10.06 10.55
N LYS A 140 -8.41 10.68 11.21
CA LYS A 140 -9.44 9.95 11.97
C LYS A 140 -10.32 9.10 11.06
N ALA A 141 -10.71 9.59 9.88
CA ALA A 141 -11.47 8.80 8.91
C ALA A 141 -10.70 7.54 8.46
N ARG A 142 -9.40 7.66 8.18
CA ARG A 142 -8.53 6.49 7.89
C ARG A 142 -8.48 5.51 9.07
N ALA A 143 -8.47 6.01 10.31
CA ALA A 143 -8.52 5.16 11.50
C ALA A 143 -9.86 4.42 11.62
N SER A 144 -10.99 5.09 11.40
CA SER A 144 -12.32 4.47 11.41
C SER A 144 -12.48 3.40 10.31
N ILE A 145 -11.93 3.64 9.12
CA ILE A 145 -11.89 2.62 8.05
C ILE A 145 -11.15 1.36 8.50
N ARG A 146 -9.97 1.52 9.13
CA ARG A 146 -9.18 0.38 9.64
C ARG A 146 -9.91 -0.39 10.74
N LYS A 147 -10.61 0.32 11.63
CA LYS A 147 -11.36 -0.26 12.74
C LYS A 147 -12.73 -0.83 12.33
N GLY A 148 -13.25 -0.43 11.16
CA GLY A 148 -14.61 -0.77 10.75
C GLY A 148 -15.67 -0.02 11.55
N HIS A 149 -15.44 1.26 11.85
CA HIS A 149 -16.37 2.10 12.60
C HIS A 149 -17.15 3.05 11.67
N LYS A 150 -18.39 3.34 12.04
CA LYS A 150 -19.27 4.26 11.33
C LYS A 150 -18.85 5.72 11.53
N ILE A 151 -19.26 6.58 10.62
CA ILE A 151 -19.10 8.03 10.73
C ILE A 151 -20.47 8.67 10.48
N ARG A 152 -20.90 9.57 11.36
CA ARG A 152 -22.05 10.45 11.11
C ARG A 152 -21.52 11.74 10.51
N ILE A 153 -22.06 12.15 9.36
CA ILE A 153 -21.65 13.34 8.64
C ILE A 153 -22.84 14.27 8.41
N ARG A 154 -22.63 15.58 8.58
CA ARG A 154 -23.50 16.62 8.04
C ARG A 154 -22.93 17.02 6.67
N TYR A 155 -23.64 16.67 5.61
CA TYR A 155 -23.17 16.82 4.25
C TYR A 155 -24.05 17.77 3.46
N ARG A 156 -23.41 18.72 2.77
CA ARG A 156 -24.06 19.64 1.84
C ARG A 156 -23.91 19.12 0.41
N ASN A 157 -25.02 18.93 -0.30
CA ASN A 157 -25.00 18.52 -1.70
C ASN A 157 -24.65 19.70 -2.64
N GLU A 158 -24.71 19.47 -3.96
CA GLU A 158 -24.43 20.51 -4.97
C GLU A 158 -25.50 21.58 -5.07
N GLN A 159 -26.73 21.24 -4.67
CA GLN A 159 -27.88 22.13 -4.67
C GLN A 159 -27.95 23.00 -3.41
N GLY A 160 -27.05 22.77 -2.44
CA GLY A 160 -26.98 23.48 -1.17
C GLY A 160 -27.77 22.81 -0.04
N ASP A 161 -28.47 21.70 -0.29
CA ASP A 161 -29.24 21.01 0.73
C ASP A 161 -28.31 20.29 1.71
N GLU A 162 -28.55 20.52 3.00
CA GLU A 162 -27.88 19.81 4.06
C GLU A 162 -28.63 18.53 4.44
N SER A 163 -27.88 17.47 4.69
CA SER A 163 -28.43 16.21 5.18
C SER A 163 -27.48 15.59 6.18
N GLU A 164 -28.05 14.99 7.22
CA GLU A 164 -27.29 14.19 8.17
C GLU A 164 -27.35 12.71 7.78
N ARG A 165 -26.19 12.05 7.77
CA ARG A 165 -26.05 10.69 7.25
C ARG A 165 -25.09 9.89 8.09
N VAL A 166 -25.50 8.68 8.44
CA VAL A 166 -24.58 7.65 8.95
C VAL A 166 -24.02 6.88 7.76
N VAL A 167 -22.69 6.81 7.68
CA VAL A 167 -21.98 6.18 6.57
C VAL A 167 -20.95 5.18 7.08
N TRP A 168 -20.76 4.11 6.31
CA TRP A 168 -19.74 3.09 6.58
C TRP A 168 -18.55 3.36 5.67
N PRO A 169 -17.46 3.95 6.19
CA PRO A 169 -16.37 4.42 5.36
C PRO A 169 -15.55 3.23 4.81
N THR A 170 -15.20 3.29 3.53
CA THR A 170 -14.52 2.20 2.81
C THR A 170 -13.09 2.57 2.43
N MET A 171 -12.92 3.75 1.84
CA MET A 171 -11.63 4.31 1.46
C MET A 171 -11.69 5.83 1.27
N ILE A 172 -10.51 6.45 1.26
CA ILE A 172 -10.34 7.85 0.90
C ILE A 172 -9.60 7.89 -0.43
N GLY A 173 -10.24 8.47 -1.43
CA GLY A 173 -9.64 8.80 -2.72
C GLY A 173 -9.04 10.20 -2.70
N TYR A 174 -7.88 10.35 -3.31
CA TYR A 174 -7.19 11.62 -3.46
C TYR A 174 -7.25 12.01 -4.95
N ALA A 175 -8.23 12.84 -5.32
CA ALA A 175 -8.31 13.39 -6.66
C ALA A 175 -7.36 14.60 -6.80
N GLU A 176 -7.31 15.22 -7.98
CA GLU A 176 -6.36 16.30 -8.22
C GLU A 176 -6.54 17.50 -7.29
N THR A 177 -7.80 17.87 -7.03
CA THR A 177 -8.18 19.09 -6.30
C THR A 177 -8.99 18.83 -5.02
N VAL A 178 -9.63 17.66 -4.91
CA VAL A 178 -10.53 17.30 -3.82
C VAL A 178 -10.23 15.90 -3.29
N ARG A 179 -10.59 15.64 -2.04
CA ARG A 179 -10.57 14.29 -1.46
C ARG A 179 -12.00 13.74 -1.40
N LEU A 180 -12.12 12.44 -1.61
CA LEU A 180 -13.40 11.74 -1.68
C LEU A 180 -13.44 10.64 -0.64
N LEU A 181 -14.44 10.65 0.22
CA LEU A 181 -14.77 9.54 1.08
C LEU A 181 -15.73 8.60 0.35
N ALA A 182 -15.26 7.41 -0.03
CA ALA A 182 -16.13 6.34 -0.49
C ALA A 182 -16.76 5.63 0.71
N ALA A 183 -18.09 5.55 0.76
CA ALA A 183 -18.79 4.94 1.88
C ALA A 183 -20.14 4.34 1.47
N TRP A 184 -20.60 3.34 2.22
CA TRP A 184 -22.00 2.91 2.16
C TRP A 184 -22.86 3.86 2.99
N CYS A 185 -23.94 4.39 2.41
CA CYS A 185 -24.82 5.34 3.06
C CYS A 185 -26.08 4.64 3.59
N GLU A 186 -26.30 4.62 4.91
CA GLU A 186 -27.49 3.97 5.51
C GLU A 186 -28.79 4.64 5.05
N LEU A 187 -28.81 5.96 4.86
CA LEU A 187 -30.00 6.67 4.39
C LEU A 187 -30.42 6.27 2.96
N ARG A 188 -29.45 5.95 2.09
CA ARG A 188 -29.70 5.62 0.68
C ARG A 188 -29.58 4.14 0.37
N GLN A 189 -29.13 3.34 1.34
CA GLN A 189 -28.86 1.92 1.20
C GLN A 189 -28.01 1.60 -0.04
N ASP A 190 -26.99 2.45 -0.29
CA ASP A 190 -26.12 2.30 -1.46
C ASP A 190 -24.74 2.96 -1.24
N PHE A 191 -23.77 2.59 -2.08
CA PHE A 191 -22.45 3.21 -2.09
C PHE A 191 -22.47 4.60 -2.70
N ARG A 192 -21.80 5.54 -2.03
CA ARG A 192 -21.65 6.93 -2.49
C ARG A 192 -20.26 7.46 -2.20
N HIS A 193 -19.89 8.49 -2.96
CA HIS A 193 -18.68 9.27 -2.74
C HIS A 193 -19.08 10.63 -2.16
N PHE A 194 -18.43 11.01 -1.06
CA PHE A 194 -18.65 12.27 -0.39
C PHE A 194 -17.41 13.13 -0.53
N ARG A 195 -17.58 14.34 -1.05
CA ARG A 195 -16.53 15.36 -1.10
C ARG A 195 -16.22 15.84 0.31
N THR A 196 -14.99 15.68 0.76
CA THR A 196 -14.59 15.98 2.14
C THR A 196 -14.62 17.47 2.46
N ASP A 197 -14.48 18.32 1.46
CA ASP A 197 -14.66 19.78 1.53
C ASP A 197 -16.13 20.21 1.67
N ARG A 198 -17.09 19.33 1.38
CA ARG A 198 -18.53 19.57 1.53
C ARG A 198 -19.15 18.97 2.81
N ILE A 199 -18.32 18.35 3.65
CA ILE A 199 -18.72 17.87 4.97
C ILE A 199 -18.65 19.06 5.92
N GLY A 200 -19.77 19.51 6.47
CA GLY A 200 -19.78 20.63 7.42
C GLY A 200 -19.41 20.21 8.84
N ALA A 201 -19.72 18.97 9.21
CA ALA A 201 -19.34 18.37 10.49
C ALA A 201 -19.27 16.85 10.36
N ALA A 202 -18.39 16.22 11.14
CA ALA A 202 -18.28 14.77 11.22
C ALA A 202 -18.10 14.32 12.67
N GLU A 203 -18.86 13.29 13.05
CA GLU A 203 -18.77 12.60 14.32
C GLU A 203 -18.33 11.15 14.06
N PHE A 204 -17.21 10.77 14.69
CA PHE A 204 -16.65 9.43 14.58
C PHE A 204 -17.27 8.55 15.65
N LEU A 205 -18.12 7.61 15.23
CA LEU A 205 -18.88 6.76 16.14
C LEU A 205 -18.04 5.57 16.58
N ASP A 206 -18.24 5.10 17.81
CA ASP A 206 -17.71 3.80 18.27
C ASP A 206 -18.61 2.61 17.87
N GLU A 207 -19.60 2.87 17.01
CA GLU A 207 -20.41 1.83 16.39
C GLU A 207 -19.65 1.12 15.26
N ARG A 208 -19.62 -0.22 15.31
CA ARG A 208 -19.08 -1.05 14.24
C ARG A 208 -20.05 -1.17 13.06
N ILE A 209 -19.47 -1.29 11.88
CA ILE A 209 -20.20 -1.67 10.66
C ILE A 209 -20.60 -3.15 10.76
N GLY A 210 -21.72 -3.54 10.15
CA GLY A 210 -22.28 -4.90 10.28
C GLY A 210 -21.51 -6.02 9.55
N CYS A 211 -20.31 -5.74 9.02
CA CYS A 211 -19.48 -6.70 8.30
C CYS A 211 -17.98 -6.40 8.50
N ARG A 212 -17.09 -7.21 7.93
CA ARG A 212 -15.65 -6.95 8.00
C ARG A 212 -15.27 -5.80 7.05
N PRO A 213 -14.31 -4.91 7.40
CA PRO A 213 -13.86 -3.84 6.50
C PRO A 213 -13.41 -4.31 5.11
N ALA A 214 -12.73 -5.46 5.05
CA ALA A 214 -12.32 -6.07 3.79
C ALA A 214 -13.52 -6.49 2.92
N GLU A 215 -14.59 -7.00 3.54
CA GLU A 215 -15.81 -7.40 2.84
C GLU A 215 -16.56 -6.19 2.29
N LEU A 216 -16.68 -5.10 3.09
CA LEU A 216 -17.26 -3.84 2.63
C LEU A 216 -16.48 -3.28 1.42
N ARG A 217 -15.15 -3.33 1.47
CA ARG A 217 -14.29 -2.91 0.35
C ARG A 217 -14.50 -3.76 -0.90
N SER A 218 -14.62 -5.08 -0.78
CA SER A 218 -14.92 -5.96 -1.91
C SER A 218 -16.31 -5.71 -2.50
N ARG A 219 -17.32 -5.40 -1.67
CA ARG A 219 -18.66 -4.97 -2.14
C ARG A 219 -18.58 -3.65 -2.92
N TRP A 220 -17.85 -2.67 -2.40
CA TRP A 220 -17.66 -1.39 -3.08
C TRP A 220 -16.91 -1.54 -4.41
N LYS A 221 -15.84 -2.34 -4.48
CA LYS A 221 -15.12 -2.63 -5.73
C LYS A 221 -16.04 -3.21 -6.81
N ARG A 222 -16.88 -4.19 -6.44
CA ARG A 222 -17.88 -4.77 -7.36
C ARG A 222 -18.90 -3.74 -7.84
N HIS A 223 -19.37 -2.87 -6.95
CA HIS A 223 -20.29 -1.78 -7.31
C HIS A 223 -19.64 -0.80 -8.30
N MET A 224 -18.37 -0.41 -8.09
CA MET A 224 -17.65 0.47 -9.02
C MET A 224 -17.43 -0.17 -10.39
N GLN A 225 -17.08 -1.46 -10.43
CA GLN A 225 -16.93 -2.22 -11.68
C GLN A 225 -18.25 -2.28 -12.45
N ALA A 226 -19.38 -2.49 -11.76
CA ALA A 226 -20.70 -2.48 -12.39
C ALA A 226 -21.07 -1.10 -12.99
N GLN A 227 -20.48 -0.01 -12.50
CA GLN A 227 -20.62 1.34 -13.03
C GLN A 227 -19.57 1.68 -14.11
N GLY A 228 -18.74 0.72 -14.53
CA GLY A 228 -17.71 0.92 -15.56
C GLY A 228 -16.47 1.67 -15.08
N ILE A 229 -16.32 1.87 -13.76
CA ILE A 229 -15.15 2.56 -13.18
C ILE A 229 -14.11 1.50 -12.82
N GLN A 230 -12.99 1.47 -13.56
CA GLN A 230 -11.81 0.69 -13.16
C GLN A 230 -11.08 1.40 -12.03
N LEU A 231 -10.93 0.68 -10.92
CA LEU A 231 -10.12 1.10 -9.78
C LEU A 231 -8.73 0.45 -9.88
N PRO A 232 -7.66 1.15 -9.45
CA PRO A 232 -6.35 0.54 -9.28
C PRO A 232 -6.33 -0.54 -8.17
#